data_AF-A0A212T1Z7-F1
#
_entry.id   AF-A0A212T1Z7-F1
#
_cell.length_a   1.000
_cell.length_b   1.000
_cell.length_c   1.000
_cell.angle_alpha   90.00
_cell.angle_beta   90.00
_cell.angle_gamma   90.00
#
_symmetry.space_group_name_H-M   'P 1'
#
loop_
_entity.id
_entity.type
_entity.pdbx_description
1 polymer ?
#
loop_
_entity_poly.entity_id
_entity_poly.type
_entity_poly.pdbx_seq_one_letter_code
_entity_poly.pdbx_strand_id
1 'polypeptide(L)'
;MKTQPLVLLSATVVLAIGLVIGTGESQSASKETTQLVPLAYAENWGAARLDDGLREQFLNDPNNMVRLPREDIRKRNNRELGEWLPASGQCDYLGKLMSVMEHYELHHKHEQWQGLLVKRQRCYTRFQ
;
A
#
# COMPACT_ATOMS: atom_id res chain seq x y z
N MET A 1 -12.69 -50.00 -65.13
CA MET A 1 -11.27 -49.66 -65.40
C MET A 1 -10.95 -48.44 -64.54
N LYS A 2 -10.24 -48.61 -63.43
CA LYS A 2 -8.77 -48.45 -63.28
C LYS A 2 -8.36 -46.96 -63.15
N THR A 3 -8.09 -46.57 -61.89
CA THR A 3 -7.05 -45.64 -61.37
C THR A 3 -6.93 -44.22 -61.95
N GLN A 4 -6.88 -43.18 -61.10
CA GLN A 4 -5.64 -42.55 -60.55
C GLN A 4 -5.95 -41.29 -59.72
N PRO A 5 -5.05 -40.88 -58.79
CA PRO A 5 -5.37 -39.97 -57.69
C PRO A 5 -5.15 -38.48 -57.99
N LEU A 6 -5.76 -37.70 -57.12
CA LEU A 6 -5.84 -36.24 -57.04
C LEU A 6 -4.46 -35.56 -57.06
N VAL A 7 -4.35 -34.54 -57.90
CA VAL A 7 -3.19 -33.66 -58.06
C VAL A 7 -3.27 -32.47 -57.08
N LEU A 8 -2.10 -32.07 -56.57
CA LEU A 8 -1.73 -30.81 -55.90
C LEU A 8 -2.62 -30.31 -54.74
N LEU A 9 -2.04 -30.28 -53.53
CA LEU A 9 -2.19 -29.11 -52.67
C LEU A 9 -0.83 -28.66 -52.15
N SER A 10 -0.54 -27.43 -52.54
CA SER A 10 0.57 -26.58 -52.18
C SER A 10 0.78 -26.47 -50.66
N ALA A 11 2.05 -26.45 -50.28
CA ALA A 11 2.50 -26.02 -48.96
C ALA A 11 1.93 -24.63 -48.62
N THR A 12 1.29 -24.48 -47.45
CA THR A 12 1.22 -23.17 -46.78
C THR A 12 0.87 -23.32 -45.30
N VAL A 13 1.86 -22.99 -44.47
CA VAL A 13 1.78 -22.30 -43.16
C VAL A 13 0.98 -22.99 -42.05
N VAL A 14 1.70 -23.75 -41.22
CA VAL A 14 1.29 -23.99 -39.83
C VAL A 14 1.44 -22.66 -39.08
N LEU A 15 0.32 -21.99 -38.81
CA LEU A 15 0.28 -20.82 -37.93
C LEU A 15 0.50 -21.33 -36.50
N ALA A 16 1.75 -21.32 -36.04
CA ALA A 16 2.08 -21.56 -34.65
C ALA A 16 1.53 -20.39 -33.83
N ILE A 17 0.30 -20.52 -33.34
CA ILE A 17 -0.24 -19.66 -32.29
C ILE A 17 0.56 -20.01 -31.03
N GLY A 18 1.70 -19.34 -30.86
CA GLY A 18 2.41 -19.30 -29.59
C GLY A 18 1.54 -18.55 -28.59
N LEU A 19 0.65 -19.27 -27.91
CA LEU A 19 -0.02 -18.77 -26.72
C LEU A 19 1.08 -18.61 -25.66
N VAL A 20 1.70 -17.43 -25.59
CA VAL A 20 2.51 -17.02 -24.45
C VAL A 20 1.55 -16.90 -23.29
N ILE A 21 1.34 -18.01 -22.56
CA ILE A 21 0.72 -17.98 -21.25
C ILE A 21 1.74 -17.24 -20.39
N GLY A 22 1.55 -15.93 -20.27
CA GLY A 22 2.28 -15.13 -19.30
C GLY A 22 1.96 -15.70 -17.92
N THR A 23 2.83 -16.57 -17.41
CA THR A 23 2.80 -16.96 -16.02
C THR A 23 3.06 -15.68 -15.23
N GLY A 24 2.00 -15.11 -14.67
CA GLY A 24 2.09 -14.01 -13.72
C GLY A 24 2.88 -14.50 -12.51
N GLU A 25 4.20 -14.37 -12.57
CA GLU A 25 5.09 -14.68 -11.46
C GLU A 25 4.70 -13.72 -10.33
N SER A 26 4.00 -14.25 -9.33
CA SER A 26 3.66 -13.51 -8.12
C SER A 26 4.96 -13.29 -7.35
N GLN A 27 5.69 -12.23 -7.68
CA GLN A 27 6.80 -11.76 -6.85
C GLN A 27 6.22 -11.37 -5.49
N SER A 28 6.40 -12.23 -4.51
CA SER A 28 6.14 -11.90 -3.10
C SER A 28 7.10 -10.78 -2.72
N ALA A 29 6.62 -9.54 -2.73
CA ALA A 29 7.43 -8.38 -2.38
C ALA A 29 7.93 -8.54 -0.93
N SER A 30 9.24 -8.44 -0.72
CA SER A 30 9.82 -8.51 0.63
C SER A 30 9.26 -7.36 1.49
N LYS A 31 8.72 -7.72 2.66
CA LYS A 31 8.14 -6.75 3.60
C LYS A 31 9.15 -6.37 4.68
N GLU A 32 9.32 -5.07 4.87
CA GLU A 32 10.17 -4.44 5.88
C GLU A 32 9.31 -3.84 6.99
N THR A 33 9.84 -3.80 8.22
CA THR A 33 9.20 -3.10 9.34
C THR A 33 9.62 -1.63 9.33
N THR A 34 8.67 -0.73 9.48
CA THR A 34 8.88 0.72 9.56
C THR A 34 7.91 1.34 10.56
N GLN A 35 8.19 2.57 10.99
CA GLN A 35 7.22 3.32 11.80
C GLN A 35 5.94 3.58 10.99
N LEU A 36 4.78 3.45 11.64
CA LEU A 36 3.48 3.73 11.04
C LEU A 36 3.29 5.23 10.81
N VAL A 37 3.60 6.02 11.84
CA VAL A 37 3.79 7.47 11.83
C VAL A 37 5.30 7.74 11.97
N PRO A 38 6.02 7.97 10.86
CA PRO A 38 7.42 8.40 10.89
C PRO A 38 7.64 9.67 11.71
N LEU A 39 8.75 9.74 12.46
CA LEU A 39 9.12 10.94 13.24
C LEU A 39 9.13 12.22 12.40
N ALA A 40 9.67 12.18 11.18
CA ALA A 40 9.73 13.33 10.28
C ALA A 40 8.33 13.92 9.97
N TYR A 41 7.29 13.09 9.94
CA TYR A 41 5.92 13.59 9.85
C TYR A 41 5.43 14.07 11.21
N ALA A 42 5.64 13.29 12.28
CA ALA A 42 5.21 13.67 13.61
C ALA A 42 5.70 15.06 14.04
N GLU A 43 6.91 15.46 13.66
CA GLU A 43 7.47 16.80 13.93
C GLU A 43 6.59 17.93 13.37
N ASN A 44 6.08 17.77 12.15
CA ASN A 44 5.15 18.71 11.54
C ASN A 44 3.74 18.65 12.15
N TRP A 45 3.43 17.65 12.96
CA TRP A 45 2.08 17.34 13.44
C TRP A 45 1.92 17.51 14.94
N GLY A 46 2.98 17.83 15.68
CA GLY A 46 2.92 18.06 17.13
C GLY A 46 4.12 17.58 17.91
N ALA A 47 5.01 16.77 17.33
CA ALA A 47 6.06 16.09 18.08
C ALA A 47 7.11 17.03 18.67
N ALA A 48 7.15 18.30 18.26
CA ALA A 48 7.94 19.34 18.91
C ALA A 48 7.51 19.61 20.37
N ARG A 49 6.29 19.21 20.76
CA ARG A 49 5.77 19.33 22.13
C ARG A 49 5.97 18.09 23.01
N LEU A 50 6.41 16.98 22.42
CA LEU A 50 6.72 15.79 23.22
C LEU A 50 7.96 16.08 24.07
N ASP A 51 7.85 15.84 25.37
CA ASP A 51 9.03 15.75 26.21
C ASP A 51 9.89 14.55 25.81
N ASP A 52 11.12 14.50 26.33
CA ASP A 52 12.09 13.45 25.96
C ASP A 52 11.57 12.04 26.26
N GLY A 53 10.81 11.87 27.35
CA GLY A 53 10.25 10.58 27.74
C GLY A 53 9.15 10.11 26.79
N LEU A 54 8.24 11.01 26.40
CA LEU A 54 7.21 10.73 25.40
C LEU A 54 7.79 10.53 24.01
N ARG A 55 8.86 11.27 23.65
CA ARG A 55 9.57 11.08 22.38
C ARG A 55 10.23 9.69 22.33
N GLU A 56 10.86 9.24 23.42
CA GLU A 56 11.42 7.89 23.50
C GLU A 56 10.33 6.81 23.39
N GLN A 57 9.20 7.00 24.07
CA GLN A 57 8.04 6.10 23.95
C GLN A 57 7.54 6.03 22.51
N PHE A 58 7.33 7.17 21.85
CA PHE A 58 6.87 7.25 20.46
C PHE A 58 7.80 6.51 19.47
N LEU A 59 9.12 6.64 19.66
CA LEU A 59 10.11 5.99 18.81
C LEU A 59 10.15 4.48 18.99
N ASN A 60 9.81 3.99 20.19
CA ASN A 60 9.86 2.58 20.55
C ASN A 60 8.47 1.90 20.60
N ASP A 61 7.40 2.63 20.30
CA ASP A 61 6.02 2.12 20.42
C ASP A 61 5.75 0.99 19.41
N PRO A 62 5.46 -0.24 19.86
CA PRO A 62 5.13 -1.34 18.96
C PRO A 62 3.83 -1.10 18.17
N ASN A 63 2.91 -0.28 18.66
CA ASN A 63 1.70 0.13 17.94
C ASN A 63 2.00 1.13 16.83
N ASN A 64 3.13 1.85 16.93
CA ASN A 64 3.66 2.70 15.88
C ASN A 64 4.53 1.93 14.87
N MET A 65 4.39 0.61 14.74
CA MET A 65 5.14 -0.21 13.78
C MET A 65 4.22 -0.88 12.75
N VAL A 66 4.69 -0.98 11.50
CA VAL A 66 3.96 -1.64 10.40
C VAL A 66 4.91 -2.37 9.46
N ARG A 67 4.48 -3.52 8.91
CA ARG A 67 5.21 -4.24 7.87
C ARG A 67 4.65 -3.93 6.48
N LEU A 68 5.47 -3.35 5.63
CA LEU A 68 5.08 -2.93 4.27
C LEU A 68 6.13 -3.38 3.25
N PRO A 69 5.74 -3.62 1.98
CA PRO A 69 6.69 -3.75 0.88
C PRO A 69 7.60 -2.54 0.78
N ARG A 70 8.87 -2.73 0.42
CA ARG A 70 9.86 -1.64 0.35
C ARG A 70 9.43 -0.51 -0.59
N GLU A 71 8.80 -0.84 -1.72
CA GLU A 71 8.27 0.14 -2.66
C GLU A 71 7.14 0.98 -2.07
N ASP A 72 6.31 0.39 -1.22
CA ASP A 72 5.21 1.09 -0.55
C ASP A 72 5.72 2.02 0.55
N ILE A 73 6.79 1.63 1.27
CA ILE A 73 7.50 2.53 2.20
C ILE A 73 8.01 3.77 1.44
N ARG A 74 8.64 3.60 0.27
CA ARG A 74 9.10 4.72 -0.56
C ARG A 74 7.95 5.60 -1.05
N LYS A 75 6.86 5.00 -1.57
CA LYS A 75 5.69 5.75 -2.06
C LYS A 75 5.03 6.56 -0.94
N ARG A 76 4.89 5.97 0.25
CA ARG A 76 4.35 6.64 1.44
C ARG A 76 5.26 7.80 1.86
N ASN A 77 6.56 7.54 2.01
CA ASN A 77 7.52 8.52 2.53
C ASN A 77 7.70 9.76 1.63
N ASN A 78 7.25 9.70 0.37
CA ASN A 78 7.27 10.82 -0.57
C ASN A 78 5.99 11.68 -0.55
N ARG A 79 5.07 11.44 0.39
CA ARG A 79 3.74 12.04 0.45
C ARG A 79 3.37 12.47 1.87
N GLU A 80 2.42 13.38 2.02
CA GLU A 80 1.92 13.77 3.34
C GLU A 80 1.06 12.66 3.98
N LEU A 81 0.83 12.76 5.30
CA LEU A 81 -0.04 11.83 6.01
C LEU A 81 -1.45 11.81 5.40
N GLY A 82 -1.87 10.62 4.98
CA GLY A 82 -3.17 10.39 4.34
C GLY A 82 -3.20 10.60 2.82
N GLU A 83 -2.18 11.16 2.18
CA GLU A 83 -2.08 11.22 0.71
C GLU A 83 -1.74 9.87 0.07
N TRP A 84 -1.21 8.96 0.88
CA TRP A 84 -0.99 7.56 0.53
C TRP A 84 -1.73 6.65 1.50
N LEU A 85 -2.33 5.59 0.94
CA LEU A 85 -2.89 4.47 1.68
C LEU A 85 -2.49 3.17 0.95
N PRO A 86 -2.35 2.05 1.67
CA PRO A 86 -2.04 0.77 1.03
C PRO A 86 -3.15 0.35 0.06
N ALA A 87 -2.84 -0.48 -0.94
CA ALA A 87 -3.84 -0.94 -1.91
C ALA A 87 -4.95 -1.80 -1.25
N SER A 88 -4.61 -2.55 -0.20
CA SER A 88 -5.52 -3.36 0.61
C SER A 88 -5.38 -3.01 2.09
N GLY A 89 -6.41 -3.31 2.89
CA GLY A 89 -6.38 -3.04 4.34
C GLY A 89 -6.31 -1.56 4.72
N GLN A 90 -6.82 -0.67 3.86
CA GLN A 90 -6.78 0.79 4.08
C GLN A 90 -7.40 1.21 5.41
N CYS A 91 -8.51 0.57 5.79
CA CYS A 91 -9.24 0.91 7.00
C CYS A 91 -8.51 0.51 8.26
N ASP A 92 -7.91 -0.69 8.30
CA ASP A 92 -7.07 -1.11 9.41
C ASP A 92 -5.82 -0.25 9.54
N TYR A 93 -5.19 0.07 8.40
CA TYR A 93 -4.03 0.95 8.35
C TYR A 93 -4.36 2.34 8.90
N LEU A 94 -5.46 2.94 8.41
CA LEU A 94 -5.89 4.27 8.83
C LEU A 94 -6.33 4.28 10.30
N GLY A 95 -7.02 3.24 10.77
CA GLY A 95 -7.42 3.11 12.17
C GLY A 95 -6.21 3.08 13.11
N LYS A 96 -5.21 2.25 12.81
CA LYS A 96 -3.96 2.20 13.59
C LYS A 96 -3.20 3.53 13.55
N LEU A 97 -3.11 4.14 12.36
CA LEU A 97 -2.42 5.41 12.17
C LEU A 97 -3.06 6.50 13.02
N MET A 98 -4.39 6.62 12.98
CA MET A 98 -5.11 7.61 13.77
C MET A 98 -5.04 7.33 15.27
N SER A 99 -5.04 6.07 15.69
CA SER A 99 -4.88 5.71 17.11
C SER A 99 -3.53 6.15 17.66
N VAL A 100 -2.43 5.99 16.90
CA VAL A 100 -1.11 6.49 17.28
C VAL A 100 -1.10 8.02 17.32
N MET A 101 -1.67 8.67 16.31
CA MET A 101 -1.75 10.14 16.26
C MET A 101 -2.57 10.72 17.43
N GLU A 102 -3.65 10.06 17.83
CA GLU A 102 -4.47 10.45 18.99
C GLU A 102 -3.70 10.24 20.30
N HIS A 103 -3.01 9.09 20.45
CA HIS A 103 -2.27 8.76 21.66
C HIS A 103 -1.15 9.76 21.99
N TYR A 104 -0.41 10.24 20.97
CA TYR A 104 0.67 11.22 21.12
C TYR A 104 0.24 12.66 20.80
N GLU A 105 -1.06 12.91 20.76
CA GLU A 105 -1.64 14.24 20.49
C GLU A 105 -1.18 14.90 19.17
N LEU A 106 -0.77 14.11 18.17
CA LEU A 106 -0.21 14.58 16.90
C LEU A 106 -1.27 15.06 15.89
N HIS A 107 -2.30 15.78 16.32
CA HIS A 107 -3.45 16.13 15.47
C HIS A 107 -3.69 17.65 15.34
N HIS A 108 -2.64 18.45 15.53
CA HIS A 108 -2.79 19.90 15.60
C HIS A 108 -2.98 20.59 14.25
N LYS A 109 -2.63 19.92 13.14
CA LYS A 109 -2.94 20.41 11.79
C LYS A 109 -4.41 20.12 11.45
N HIS A 110 -5.27 21.04 11.86
CA HIS A 110 -6.73 20.85 11.85
C HIS A 110 -7.28 20.39 10.50
N GLU A 111 -6.91 21.03 9.37
CA GLU A 111 -7.47 20.69 8.06
C GLU A 111 -7.15 19.24 7.65
N GLN A 112 -5.90 18.82 7.76
CA GLN A 112 -5.47 17.49 7.36
C GLN A 112 -6.01 16.42 8.32
N TRP A 113 -6.12 16.76 9.61
CA TRP A 113 -6.78 15.91 10.61
C TRP A 113 -8.25 15.66 10.26
N GLN A 114 -9.00 16.69 9.87
CA GLN A 114 -10.37 16.53 9.38
C GLN A 114 -10.43 15.64 8.12
N GLY A 115 -9.47 15.79 7.21
CA GLY A 115 -9.34 14.90 6.05
C GLY A 115 -9.16 13.43 6.42
N LEU A 116 -8.35 13.14 7.45
CA LEU A 116 -8.16 11.78 7.98
C LEU A 116 -9.43 11.25 8.65
N LEU A 117 -10.12 12.08 9.45
CA LEU A 117 -11.40 11.73 10.08
C LEU A 117 -12.47 11.34 9.05
N VAL A 118 -12.60 12.12 7.97
CA VAL A 118 -13.54 11.81 6.88
C VAL A 118 -13.18 10.51 6.17
N LYS A 119 -11.90 10.23 5.97
CA LYS A 119 -11.44 8.95 5.39
C LYS A 119 -11.76 7.77 6.33
N ARG A 120 -11.54 7.93 7.64
CA ARG A 120 -11.87 6.92 8.65
C ARG A 120 -13.38 6.69 8.72
N GLN A 121 -14.20 7.73 8.64
CA GLN A 121 -15.65 7.58 8.63
C GLN A 121 -16.12 6.75 7.43
N ARG A 122 -15.55 6.97 6.24
CA ARG A 122 -15.87 6.17 5.05
C ARG A 122 -15.58 4.68 5.23
N CYS A 123 -14.60 4.33 6.06
CA CYS A 123 -14.33 2.93 6.40
C CYS A 123 -15.45 2.28 7.20
N TYR A 124 -16.19 3.04 8.00
CA TYR A 124 -17.34 2.51 8.75
C TYR A 124 -18.62 2.49 7.93
N THR A 125 -18.79 3.41 6.97
CA THR A 125 -20.06 3.55 6.23
C THR A 125 -20.12 2.74 4.93
N ARG A 126 -18.99 2.29 4.36
CA ARG A 126 -18.97 1.47 3.14
C ARG A 126 -19.08 -0.04 3.38
N PHE A 127 -19.02 -0.47 4.64
CA PHE A 127 -19.02 -1.88 5.04
C PHE A 127 -20.13 -2.21 6.06
N GLN A 128 -21.21 -1.41 6.06
CA GLN A 128 -22.52 -1.78 6.61
C GLN A 128 -23.45 -2.14 5.45
#